data_AF-A0A0D6LLZ1-F1
#
_entry.id   AF-A0A0D6LLZ1-F1
#
_cell.length_a   1.000
_cell.length_b   1.000
_cell.length_c   1.000
_cell.angle_alpha   90.00
_cell.angle_beta   90.00
_cell.angle_gamma   90.00
#
_symmetry.space_group_name_H-M   'P 1'
#
loop_
_entity.id
_entity.type
_entity.pdbx_description
1 polymer ?
#
loop_
_entity_poly.entity_id
_entity_poly.type
_entity_poly.pdbx_seq_one_letter_code
_entity_poly.pdbx_strand_id
1 'polypeptide(L)'
;MISDEWRQTVLDYHNKNRRKIAEGVQPTGANGKFMLKADDMYYLNWDCNLENNAFLSSCNGKVQIPTYYGVNKGTINMNRKCNIKDDTMTVLKSWWSQATAADLSQTTKYDETLQKEFSAVGIP
;
A
#
# COMPACT_ATOMS: atom_id res chain seq x y z
N MET A 1 6.82 -21.11 0.63
CA MET A 1 5.44 -20.64 0.81
C MET A 1 5.49 -19.45 1.76
N ILE A 2 4.78 -18.35 1.46
CA ILE A 2 4.70 -17.19 2.35
C ILE A 2 3.96 -17.61 3.63
N SER A 3 4.41 -17.12 4.80
CA SER A 3 3.81 -17.47 6.09
C SER A 3 2.57 -16.62 6.38
N ASP A 4 1.65 -17.15 7.20
CA ASP A 4 0.46 -16.41 7.64
C ASP A 4 0.83 -15.16 8.45
N GLU A 5 1.92 -15.22 9.22
CA GLU A 5 2.46 -14.06 9.93
C GLU A 5 2.85 -12.94 8.96
N TRP A 6 3.43 -13.27 7.81
CA TRP A 6 3.77 -12.28 6.79
C TRP A 6 2.50 -11.67 6.19
N ARG A 7 1.49 -12.49 5.85
CA ARG A 7 0.19 -12.02 5.32
C ARG A 7 -0.47 -11.05 6.30
N GLN A 8 -0.54 -11.43 7.57
CA GLN A 8 -1.10 -10.61 8.63
C GLN A 8 -0.34 -9.29 8.78
N THR A 9 1.00 -9.33 8.72
CA THR A 9 1.83 -8.12 8.80
C THR A 9 1.52 -7.14 7.67
N VAL A 10 1.39 -7.64 6.43
CA VAL A 10 1.03 -6.80 5.27
C VAL A 10 -0.38 -6.23 5.43
N LEU A 11 -1.36 -7.06 5.78
CA LEU A 11 -2.76 -6.65 5.94
C LEU A 11 -2.92 -5.60 7.05
N ASP A 12 -2.33 -5.84 8.21
CA ASP A 12 -2.37 -4.94 9.36
C ASP A 12 -1.73 -3.59 9.04
N TYR A 13 -0.62 -3.59 8.30
CA TYR A 13 0.04 -2.37 7.90
C TYR A 13 -0.89 -1.48 7.06
N HIS A 14 -1.56 -2.06 6.06
CA HIS A 14 -2.51 -1.34 5.21
C HIS A 14 -3.70 -0.83 6.03
N ASN A 15 -4.34 -1.70 6.81
CA ASN A 15 -5.54 -1.33 7.56
C ASN A 15 -5.24 -0.31 8.67
N LYS A 16 -4.09 -0.39 9.35
CA LYS A 16 -3.65 0.62 10.33
C LYS A 16 -3.49 1.99 9.68
N ASN A 17 -2.94 2.04 8.49
CA ASN A 17 -2.68 3.27 7.75
C ASN A 17 -3.96 3.85 7.14
N ARG A 18 -4.83 3.02 6.55
CA ARG A 18 -6.19 3.40 6.12
C ARG A 18 -7.00 3.99 7.26
N ARG A 19 -6.92 3.39 8.45
CA ARG A 19 -7.56 3.92 9.67
C ARG A 19 -7.06 5.31 10.04
N LYS A 20 -5.76 5.62 9.93
CA LYS A 20 -5.25 6.98 10.20
C LYS A 20 -5.85 8.03 9.26
N ILE A 21 -6.06 7.68 8.00
CA ILE A 21 -6.76 8.55 7.04
C ILE A 21 -8.22 8.71 7.46
N ALA A 22 -8.90 7.60 7.79
CA ALA A 22 -10.29 7.62 8.25
C ALA A 22 -10.50 8.43 9.53
N GLU A 23 -9.50 8.52 10.40
CA GLU A 23 -9.52 9.33 11.62
C GLU A 23 -9.06 10.78 11.39
N GLY A 24 -8.54 11.12 10.20
CA GLY A 24 -8.03 12.47 9.90
C GLY A 24 -6.71 12.80 10.62
N VAL A 25 -5.92 11.79 10.96
CA VAL A 25 -4.64 11.93 11.70
C VAL A 25 -3.41 11.57 10.87
N GLN A 26 -3.59 11.24 9.59
CA GLN A 26 -2.49 11.01 8.66
C GLN A 26 -1.90 12.34 8.18
N PRO A 27 -0.62 12.64 8.45
CA PRO A 27 0.01 13.87 7.95
C PRO A 27 0.01 13.94 6.43
N THR A 28 0.05 15.17 5.92
CA THR A 28 0.15 15.47 4.49
C THR A 28 1.41 16.29 4.19
N GLY A 29 1.63 16.66 2.92
CA GLY A 29 2.85 17.39 2.51
C GLY A 29 2.99 18.80 3.09
N ALA A 30 1.89 19.37 3.63
CA ALA A 30 1.94 20.63 4.36
C ALA A 30 2.26 20.42 5.85
N ASN A 31 3.23 21.19 6.35
CA ASN A 31 3.68 21.11 7.74
C ASN A 31 2.54 21.36 8.72
N GLY A 32 2.41 20.50 9.74
CA GLY A 32 1.38 20.59 10.77
C GLY A 32 -0.06 20.33 10.28
N LYS A 33 -0.24 19.87 9.04
CA LYS A 33 -1.55 19.54 8.49
C LYS A 33 -1.75 18.04 8.31
N PHE A 34 -3.01 17.64 8.30
CA PHE A 34 -3.45 16.27 8.11
C PHE A 34 -4.33 16.18 6.86
N MET A 35 -4.43 14.97 6.32
CA MET A 35 -5.39 14.64 5.27
C MET A 35 -6.83 14.80 5.78
N LEU A 36 -7.75 15.07 4.86
CA LEU A 36 -9.18 15.05 5.16
C LEU A 36 -9.60 13.67 5.70
N LYS A 37 -10.52 13.70 6.66
CA LYS A 37 -11.14 12.49 7.21
C LYS A 37 -11.90 11.74 6.11
N ALA A 38 -11.78 10.42 6.09
CA ALA A 38 -12.56 9.55 5.20
C ALA A 38 -13.65 8.81 5.98
N ASP A 39 -14.93 9.13 5.72
CA ASP A 39 -16.06 8.51 6.41
C ASP A 39 -16.36 7.09 5.91
N ASP A 40 -16.10 6.79 4.62
CA ASP A 40 -16.38 5.50 3.97
C ASP A 40 -15.10 4.68 3.68
N MET A 41 -14.16 4.65 4.63
CA MET A 41 -12.92 3.89 4.48
C MET A 41 -13.12 2.40 4.80
N TYR A 42 -13.17 1.56 3.77
CA TYR A 42 -13.34 0.10 3.94
C TYR A 42 -12.09 -0.59 4.52
N TYR A 43 -12.34 -1.58 5.38
CA TYR A 43 -11.33 -2.51 5.89
C TYR A 43 -10.99 -3.55 4.82
N LEU A 44 -9.70 -3.76 4.57
CA LEU A 44 -9.23 -4.77 3.62
C LEU A 44 -9.23 -6.15 4.25
N ASN A 45 -9.60 -7.16 3.48
CA ASN A 45 -9.43 -8.57 3.82
C ASN A 45 -8.39 -9.21 2.90
N TRP A 46 -7.68 -10.21 3.41
CA TRP A 46 -6.77 -11.01 2.60
C TRP A 46 -7.54 -11.94 1.66
N ASP A 47 -7.19 -11.95 0.39
CA ASP A 47 -7.76 -12.85 -0.61
C ASP A 47 -6.66 -13.73 -1.21
N CYS A 48 -6.79 -15.04 -1.01
CA CYS A 48 -5.80 -16.02 -1.46
C CYS A 48 -5.70 -16.12 -2.99
N ASN A 49 -6.78 -15.85 -3.73
CA ASN A 49 -6.76 -15.86 -5.20
C ASN A 49 -6.00 -14.65 -5.72
N LEU A 50 -6.20 -13.48 -5.11
CA LEU A 50 -5.42 -12.28 -5.43
C LEU A 50 -3.94 -12.45 -5.10
N GLU A 51 -3.61 -13.06 -3.96
CA GLU A 51 -2.23 -13.43 -3.62
C GLU A 51 -1.63 -14.33 -4.69
N ASN A 52 -2.33 -15.39 -5.09
CA ASN A 52 -1.84 -16.33 -6.09
C ASN A 52 -1.63 -15.65 -7.46
N ASN A 53 -2.57 -14.79 -7.88
CA ASN A 53 -2.41 -14.01 -9.10
C ASN A 53 -1.20 -13.06 -9.02
N ALA A 54 -1.03 -12.36 -7.89
CA ALA A 54 0.11 -11.48 -7.66
C ALA A 54 1.43 -12.27 -7.76
N PHE A 55 1.51 -13.44 -7.10
CA PHE A 55 2.65 -14.34 -7.17
C PHE A 55 2.97 -14.75 -8.62
N LEU A 56 1.97 -15.22 -9.38
CA LEU A 56 2.14 -15.65 -10.78
C LEU A 56 2.45 -14.49 -11.75
N SER A 57 2.19 -13.24 -11.36
CA SER A 57 2.51 -12.03 -12.12
C SER A 57 3.83 -11.35 -11.72
N SER A 58 4.45 -11.83 -10.63
CA SER A 58 5.67 -11.26 -10.06
C SER A 58 6.93 -11.75 -10.77
N CYS A 59 8.02 -10.97 -10.71
CA CYS A 59 9.30 -11.28 -11.36
C CYS A 59 9.14 -11.64 -12.86
N ASN A 60 9.51 -12.86 -13.25
CA ASN A 60 9.40 -13.35 -14.64
C ASN A 60 8.03 -13.99 -14.95
N GLY A 61 7.06 -13.80 -14.05
CA GLY A 61 5.68 -14.27 -14.19
C GLY A 61 4.99 -13.69 -15.42
N LYS A 62 4.12 -14.48 -16.04
CA LYS A 62 3.42 -14.12 -17.29
C LYS A 62 1.92 -13.88 -17.10
N VAL A 63 1.40 -14.10 -15.89
CA VAL A 63 -0.03 -13.90 -15.62
C VAL A 63 -0.32 -12.40 -15.64
N GLN A 64 -1.23 -12.03 -16.54
CA GLN A 64 -1.78 -10.68 -16.61
C GLN A 64 -2.78 -10.52 -15.46
N ILE A 65 -2.59 -9.49 -14.64
CA ILE A 65 -3.60 -9.11 -13.65
C ILE A 65 -4.71 -8.35 -14.40
N PRO A 66 -5.99 -8.69 -14.19
CA PRO A 66 -7.08 -7.96 -14.80
C PRO A 66 -7.01 -6.44 -14.53
N THR A 67 -7.33 -5.63 -15.52
CA THR A 67 -7.12 -4.16 -15.48
C THR A 67 -8.01 -3.43 -14.48
N TYR A 68 -9.07 -4.08 -13.98
CA TYR A 68 -9.95 -3.53 -12.96
C TYR A 68 -9.40 -3.71 -11.53
N TYR A 69 -8.26 -4.38 -11.35
CA TYR A 69 -7.53 -4.40 -10.08
C TYR A 69 -6.45 -3.31 -10.04
N GLY A 70 -6.32 -2.64 -8.90
CA GLY A 70 -5.14 -1.83 -8.60
C GLY A 70 -3.92 -2.73 -8.36
N VAL A 71 -2.76 -2.36 -8.91
CA VAL A 71 -1.52 -3.13 -8.79
C VAL A 71 -0.35 -2.24 -8.44
N ASN A 72 0.28 -2.52 -7.30
CA ASN A 72 1.61 -2.00 -6.95
C ASN A 72 2.65 -3.09 -7.13
N LYS A 73 3.83 -2.73 -7.66
CA LYS A 73 4.98 -3.62 -7.81
C LYS A 73 6.20 -3.01 -7.15
N GLY A 74 6.91 -3.81 -6.36
CA GLY A 74 8.14 -3.42 -5.70
C GLY A 74 9.17 -4.52 -5.86
N THR A 75 10.44 -4.13 -5.99
CA THR A 75 11.55 -5.08 -6.11
C THR A 75 12.14 -5.35 -4.74
N ILE A 76 12.30 -6.63 -4.40
CA ILE A 76 12.99 -7.07 -3.20
C ILE A 76 14.28 -7.79 -3.62
N ASN A 77 15.42 -7.34 -3.10
CA ASN A 77 16.71 -7.95 -3.37
C ASN A 77 16.88 -9.20 -2.49
N MET A 78 16.63 -10.37 -3.05
CA MET A 78 16.86 -11.64 -2.37
C MET A 78 18.36 -12.01 -2.39
N ASN A 79 19.19 -11.27 -1.64
CA ASN A 79 20.50 -11.78 -1.25
C ASN A 79 20.31 -12.86 -0.16
N ARG A 80 21.35 -13.65 0.16
CA ARG A 80 21.26 -14.89 0.96
C ARG A 80 20.65 -14.78 2.37
N LYS A 81 20.22 -13.60 2.82
CA LYS A 81 19.47 -13.41 4.08
C LYS A 81 17.97 -13.37 3.75
N CYS A 82 17.25 -14.43 4.12
CA CYS A 82 15.80 -14.56 3.89
C CYS A 82 14.96 -13.71 4.86
N ASN A 83 15.14 -12.38 4.88
CA ASN A 83 14.33 -11.48 5.71
C ASN A 83 13.21 -10.81 4.91
N ILE A 84 12.38 -11.65 4.27
CA ILE A 84 11.32 -11.19 3.36
C ILE A 84 10.32 -10.26 4.05
N LYS A 85 10.10 -10.42 5.37
CA LYS A 85 9.20 -9.56 6.15
C LYS A 85 9.75 -8.13 6.20
N ASP A 86 10.99 -7.94 6.59
CA ASP A 86 11.58 -6.60 6.70
C ASP A 86 11.74 -5.92 5.34
N ASP A 87 12.10 -6.69 4.30
CA ASP A 87 12.19 -6.17 2.94
C ASP A 87 10.80 -5.73 2.42
N THR A 88 9.77 -6.54 2.66
CA THR A 88 8.39 -6.18 2.31
C THR A 88 7.96 -4.93 3.04
N MET A 89 8.24 -4.83 4.35
CA MET A 89 7.89 -3.65 5.13
C MET A 89 8.63 -2.39 4.66
N THR A 90 9.86 -2.53 4.16
CA THR A 90 10.59 -1.42 3.55
C THR A 90 9.88 -0.91 2.30
N VAL A 91 9.44 -1.81 1.43
CA VAL A 91 8.65 -1.46 0.22
C VAL A 91 7.33 -0.78 0.60
N LEU A 92 6.56 -1.36 1.53
CA LEU A 92 5.28 -0.81 1.96
C LEU A 92 5.41 0.57 2.60
N LYS A 93 6.46 0.79 3.40
CA LYS A 93 6.77 2.11 3.98
C LYS A 93 7.15 3.13 2.91
N SER A 94 7.89 2.71 1.88
CA SER A 94 8.22 3.57 0.75
C SER A 94 6.95 4.03 0.03
N TRP A 95 6.05 3.10 -0.31
CA TRP A 95 4.75 3.45 -0.92
C TRP A 95 3.93 4.40 -0.03
N TRP A 96 3.83 4.11 1.27
CA TRP A 96 3.08 4.99 2.18
C TRP A 96 3.73 6.37 2.35
N SER A 97 5.05 6.51 2.20
CA SER A 97 5.73 7.80 2.36
C SER A 97 5.28 8.84 1.33
N GLN A 98 4.73 8.41 0.19
CA GLN A 98 4.15 9.30 -0.81
C GLN A 98 2.91 10.05 -0.32
N ALA A 99 2.29 9.61 0.80
CA ALA A 99 1.21 10.32 1.48
C ALA A 99 1.56 11.80 1.76
N THR A 100 2.84 12.12 1.95
CA THR A 100 3.32 13.48 2.24
C THR A 100 3.98 14.16 1.05
N ALA A 101 3.87 13.60 -0.17
CA ALA A 101 4.47 14.20 -1.37
C ALA A 101 3.72 15.44 -1.88
N ALA A 102 2.44 15.59 -1.52
CA ALA A 102 1.59 16.73 -1.85
C ALA A 102 0.70 17.12 -0.65
N ASP A 103 0.22 18.37 -0.60
CA ASP A 103 -0.77 18.82 0.39
C ASP A 103 -2.18 18.39 -0.02
N LEU A 104 -2.74 17.46 0.77
CA LEU A 104 -4.07 16.88 0.64
C LEU A 104 -5.01 17.34 1.77
N SER A 105 -4.66 18.42 2.48
CA SER A 105 -5.49 18.97 3.56
C SER A 105 -6.73 19.72 3.07
N GLN A 106 -6.74 20.12 1.80
CA GLN A 106 -7.84 20.91 1.19
C GLN A 106 -8.59 20.13 0.11
N THR A 107 -7.95 19.14 -0.50
CA THR A 107 -8.50 18.34 -1.58
C THR A 107 -7.96 16.92 -1.50
N THR A 108 -8.78 15.95 -1.93
CA THR A 108 -8.39 14.55 -2.07
C THR A 108 -7.77 14.23 -3.44
N LYS A 109 -7.57 15.25 -4.29
CA LYS A 109 -6.96 15.07 -5.62
C LYS A 109 -5.49 14.70 -5.47
N TYR A 110 -5.18 13.44 -5.72
CA TYR A 110 -3.81 12.93 -5.70
C TYR A 110 -3.07 13.28 -6.98
N ASP A 111 -1.74 13.35 -6.87
CA ASP A 111 -0.84 13.44 -8.01
C ASP A 111 -0.34 12.04 -8.37
N GLU A 112 -0.79 11.49 -9.49
CA GLU A 112 -0.39 10.15 -9.92
C GLU A 112 1.13 10.03 -10.13
N THR A 113 1.82 11.12 -10.48
CA THR A 113 3.27 11.08 -10.67
C THR A 113 4.04 10.95 -9.36
N LEU A 114 3.47 11.44 -8.26
CA LEU A 114 4.11 11.46 -6.94
C LEU A 114 3.54 10.42 -5.97
N GLN A 115 2.30 9.99 -6.20
CA GLN A 115 1.49 9.24 -5.23
C GLN A 115 0.84 7.98 -5.84
N LYS A 116 1.39 7.46 -6.95
CA LYS A 116 0.86 6.28 -7.64
C LYS A 116 0.65 5.10 -6.71
N GLU A 117 1.65 4.73 -5.93
CA GLU A 117 1.56 3.55 -5.09
C GLU A 117 0.70 3.82 -3.85
N PHE A 118 0.75 5.03 -3.30
CA PHE A 118 -0.13 5.46 -2.21
C PHE A 118 -1.61 5.41 -2.60
N SER A 119 -1.97 5.84 -3.81
CA SER A 119 -3.37 5.90 -4.25
C SER A 119 -4.03 4.52 -4.27
N ALA A 120 -3.29 3.47 -4.64
CA ALA A 120 -3.79 2.09 -4.64
C ALA A 120 -4.03 1.50 -3.23
N VAL A 121 -3.43 2.07 -2.18
CA VAL A 121 -3.47 1.52 -0.81
C VAL A 121 -4.27 2.38 0.17
N GLY A 122 -4.31 3.69 -0.06
CA GLY A 122 -4.84 4.69 0.87
C GLY A 122 -6.23 5.21 0.54
N ILE A 123 -6.84 4.80 -0.58
CA ILE A 123 -8.10 5.39 -1.09
C ILE A 123 -9.25 4.36 -0.99
N PRO A 124 -10.48 4.80 -0.68
CA PRO A 124 -11.69 4.00 -0.85
C PRO A 124 -12.12 3.86 -2.33
#